data_AF-A0A351VJR5-F1
#
_entry.id   AF-A0A351VJR5-F1
#
_cell.length_a   1.000
_cell.length_b   1.000
_cell.length_c   1.000
_cell.angle_alpha   90.00
_cell.angle_beta   90.00
_cell.angle_gamma   90.00
#
_symmetry.space_group_name_H-M   'P 1'
#
loop_
_entity.id
_entity.type
_entity.pdbx_description
1 polymer ?
#
loop_
_entity_poly.entity_id
_entity_poly.type
_entity_poly.pdbx_seq_one_letter_code
_entity_poly.pdbx_strand_id
1 'polypeptide(L)'
;MLFTLLPFIVILPALAYSLISLVCAAKYFKSLTGPVGAGAHPGVSILKPVKGMDAGSYDNFASFCRQNHAGALQLIFAAASPDDQVIPVIRQLMADFPEHDISLVINPAIHGPNYKVSNLI
;
A
#
# COMPACT_ATOMS: atom_id res chain seq x y z
N MET A 1 51.79 -2.05 10.76
CA MET A 1 51.42 -2.24 9.34
C MET A 1 50.19 -3.12 9.21
N LEU A 2 50.23 -4.43 9.50
CA LEU A 2 49.07 -5.32 9.33
C LEU A 2 47.85 -4.95 10.20
N PHE A 3 48.04 -4.67 11.50
CA PHE A 3 46.96 -4.23 12.40
C PHE A 3 46.31 -2.91 11.98
N THR A 4 47.04 -2.06 11.25
CA THR A 4 46.53 -0.79 10.72
C THR A 4 45.64 -1.00 9.48
N LEU A 5 45.85 -2.07 8.72
CA LEU A 5 45.11 -2.38 7.49
C LEU A 5 43.89 -3.28 7.72
N LEU A 6 43.89 -4.05 8.82
CA LEU A 6 42.79 -4.94 9.20
C LEU A 6 41.39 -4.30 9.15
N PRO A 7 41.13 -3.10 9.71
CA PRO A 7 39.78 -2.52 9.67
C PRO A 7 39.32 -2.21 8.24
N PHE A 8 40.22 -1.79 7.35
CA PHE A 8 39.89 -1.49 5.96
C PHE A 8 39.53 -2.77 5.19
N ILE A 9 40.24 -3.87 5.44
CA ILE A 9 39.96 -5.17 4.82
C ILE A 9 38.59 -5.70 5.27
N VAL A 10 38.24 -5.55 6.55
CA VAL A 10 36.96 -6.01 7.10
C VAL A 10 35.77 -5.21 6.56
N ILE A 11 35.94 -3.91 6.30
CA ILE A 11 34.85 -3.05 5.81
C ILE A 11 34.63 -3.19 4.30
N LEU A 12 35.65 -3.61 3.54
CA LEU A 12 35.61 -3.68 2.07
C LEU A 12 34.43 -4.53 1.53
N PRO A 13 34.13 -5.74 2.04
CA PRO A 13 32.99 -6.52 1.57
C PRO A 13 31.64 -5.82 1.80
N ALA A 14 31.46 -5.15 2.96
CA ALA A 14 30.23 -4.43 3.27
C ALA A 14 30.03 -3.21 2.37
N LEU A 15 31.12 -2.48 2.08
CA LEU A 15 31.11 -1.37 1.12
C LEU A 15 30.78 -1.87 -0.30
N ALA A 16 31.43 -2.95 -0.74
CA ALA A 16 31.19 -3.54 -2.05
C ALA A 16 29.72 -3.98 -2.20
N TYR A 17 29.17 -4.68 -1.19
CA TYR A 17 27.77 -5.09 -1.19
C TYR A 17 26.81 -3.89 -1.22
N SER A 18 27.11 -2.84 -0.45
CA SER A 18 26.29 -1.63 -0.41
C SER A 18 26.30 -0.90 -1.76
N LEU A 19 27.46 -0.80 -2.41
CA LEU A 19 27.59 -0.22 -3.75
C LEU A 19 26.83 -1.03 -4.81
N ILE A 20 26.96 -2.36 -4.79
CA ILE A 20 26.22 -3.25 -5.70
C ILE A 20 24.71 -3.08 -5.49
N SER A 21 24.25 -3.09 -4.23
CA SER A 21 22.84 -2.89 -3.89
C SER A 21 22.32 -1.54 -4.37
N LEU A 22 23.10 -0.47 -4.18
CA LEU A 22 22.76 0.87 -4.66
C LEU A 22 22.64 0.93 -6.19
N VAL A 23 23.59 0.31 -6.92
CA VAL A 23 23.56 0.24 -8.39
C VAL A 23 22.35 -0.55 -8.88
N CYS A 24 22.04 -1.69 -8.26
CA CYS A 24 20.87 -2.51 -8.60
C CYS A 24 19.57 -1.75 -8.35
N ALA A 25 19.43 -1.09 -7.20
CA ALA A 25 18.27 -0.26 -6.88
C ALA A 25 18.12 0.89 -7.88
N ALA A 26 19.19 1.64 -8.16
CA ALA A 26 19.17 2.74 -9.12
C ALA A 26 18.73 2.28 -10.53
N LYS A 27 19.25 1.12 -10.99
CA LYS A 27 18.84 0.53 -12.28
C LYS A 27 17.36 0.12 -12.28
N TYR A 28 16.87 -0.48 -11.20
CA TYR A 28 15.48 -0.89 -11.07
C TYR A 28 14.53 0.31 -11.09
N PHE A 29 14.77 1.31 -10.25
CA PHE A 29 13.90 2.50 -10.19
C PHE A 29 13.93 3.32 -11.49
N LYS A 30 15.08 3.38 -12.18
CA LYS A 30 15.16 4.00 -13.51
C LYS A 30 14.36 3.23 -14.57
N SER A 31 14.20 1.91 -14.43
CA SER A 31 13.35 1.11 -15.32
C SER A 31 11.86 1.35 -15.07
N LEU A 32 11.46 1.77 -13.87
CA LEU A 32 10.06 2.05 -13.52
C LEU A 32 9.57 3.40 -14.05
N THR A 33 10.47 4.30 -14.45
CA THR A 33 10.12 5.60 -15.06
C THR A 33 9.81 5.54 -16.55
N GLY A 34 9.72 4.34 -17.14
CA GLY A 34 9.22 4.18 -18.50
C GLY A 34 7.73 4.55 -18.58
N PRO A 35 7.23 5.02 -19.75
CA PRO A 35 5.80 5.21 -19.93
C PRO A 35 5.09 3.90 -19.62
N VAL A 36 4.07 3.95 -18.76
CA VAL A 36 3.13 2.83 -18.60
C VAL A 36 2.61 2.55 -20.01
N GLY A 37 2.89 1.36 -20.54
CA GLY A 37 2.60 1.04 -21.94
C GLY A 37 1.15 1.38 -22.27
N ALA A 38 0.90 1.86 -23.49
CA ALA A 38 -0.41 2.27 -24.01
C ALA A 38 -1.39 1.09 -24.21
N GLY A 39 -1.38 0.13 -23.28
CA GLY A 39 -2.32 -0.98 -23.22
C GLY A 39 -3.62 -0.56 -22.54
N ALA A 40 -4.64 -1.42 -22.66
CA ALA A 40 -5.89 -1.24 -21.95
C ALA A 40 -5.63 -1.24 -20.43
N HIS A 41 -6.14 -0.23 -19.73
CA HIS A 41 -6.12 -0.18 -18.28
C HIS A 41 -7.39 -0.86 -17.76
N PRO A 42 -7.31 -2.11 -17.26
CA PRO A 42 -8.50 -2.80 -16.80
C PRO A 42 -9.10 -2.08 -15.60
N GLY A 43 -10.41 -2.21 -15.44
CA GLY A 43 -11.06 -1.85 -14.18
C GLY A 43 -10.49 -2.68 -13.04
N VAL A 44 -10.24 -2.06 -11.88
CA VAL A 44 -9.72 -2.72 -10.69
C VAL A 44 -10.59 -2.40 -9.48
N SER A 45 -10.82 -3.41 -8.64
CA SER A 45 -11.45 -3.25 -7.33
C SER A 45 -10.41 -3.49 -6.23
N ILE A 46 -10.26 -2.53 -5.33
CA ILE A 46 -9.39 -2.61 -4.17
C ILE A 46 -10.23 -2.95 -2.95
N LEU A 47 -10.00 -4.15 -2.39
CA LEU A 47 -10.63 -4.61 -1.17
C LEU A 47 -9.75 -4.28 0.02
N LYS A 48 -10.24 -3.40 0.89
CA LYS A 48 -9.49 -2.88 2.04
C LYS A 48 -10.17 -3.27 3.34
N PRO A 49 -9.74 -4.37 3.99
CA PRO A 49 -10.20 -4.66 5.33
C PRO A 49 -9.64 -3.61 6.30
N VAL A 50 -10.50 -3.12 7.17
CA VAL A 50 -10.20 -2.07 8.15
C VAL A 50 -10.60 -2.50 9.56
N LYS A 51 -9.84 -2.00 10.52
CA LYS A 51 -10.11 -2.14 11.94
C LYS A 51 -9.41 -1.04 12.70
N GLY A 52 -10.15 -0.27 13.49
CA GLY A 52 -9.61 0.86 14.23
C GLY A 52 -9.04 1.96 13.33
N MET A 53 -8.24 2.85 13.93
CA MET A 53 -7.59 3.97 13.25
C MET A 53 -6.16 4.10 13.74
N ASP A 54 -5.31 4.54 12.83
CA ASP A 54 -3.94 4.99 13.05
C ASP A 54 -3.84 6.51 12.81
N ALA A 55 -2.68 7.08 13.19
CA ALA A 55 -2.37 8.44 12.81
C ALA A 55 -2.29 8.51 11.27
N GLY A 56 -3.17 9.31 10.65
CA GLY A 56 -3.21 9.48 9.19
C GLY A 56 -4.15 8.51 8.45
N SER A 57 -5.05 7.79 9.13
CA SER A 57 -6.01 6.88 8.45
C SER A 57 -6.74 7.54 7.28
N TYR A 58 -7.20 8.78 7.43
CA TYR A 58 -7.86 9.52 6.36
C TYR A 58 -6.95 9.72 5.15
N ASP A 59 -5.74 10.26 5.35
CA ASP A 59 -4.79 10.51 4.26
C ASP A 59 -4.36 9.21 3.57
N ASN A 60 -4.19 8.14 4.35
CA ASN A 60 -3.92 6.80 3.83
C ASN A 60 -5.06 6.34 2.92
N PHE A 61 -6.32 6.53 3.30
CA PHE A 61 -7.47 6.15 2.47
C PHE A 61 -7.64 7.06 1.24
N ALA A 62 -7.46 8.37 1.42
CA ALA A 62 -7.49 9.34 0.33
C ALA A 62 -6.39 9.10 -0.70
N SER A 63 -5.25 8.53 -0.31
CA SER A 63 -4.18 8.18 -1.24
C SER A 63 -4.63 7.17 -2.31
N PHE A 64 -5.58 6.28 -2.02
CA PHE A 64 -6.13 5.34 -3.00
C PHE A 64 -6.99 6.04 -4.06
N CYS A 65 -7.72 7.09 -3.67
CA CYS A 65 -8.53 7.90 -4.60
C CYS A 65 -7.64 8.79 -5.50
N ARG A 66 -6.39 9.01 -5.13
CA ARG A 66 -5.44 9.87 -5.86
C ARG A 66 -4.45 9.08 -6.72
N GLN A 67 -4.67 7.78 -6.90
CA GLN A 67 -3.77 6.93 -7.68
C GLN A 67 -3.82 7.29 -9.17
N ASN A 68 -2.66 7.25 -9.83
CA ASN A 68 -2.54 7.48 -11.27
C ASN A 68 -2.86 6.20 -12.07
N HIS A 69 -4.02 5.59 -11.83
CA HIS A 69 -4.53 4.46 -12.62
C HIS A 69 -5.56 4.98 -13.62
N ALA A 70 -5.35 4.74 -14.90
CA ALA A 70 -6.22 5.26 -15.95
C ALA A 70 -7.47 4.40 -16.22
N GLY A 71 -7.61 3.25 -15.56
CA GLY A 71 -8.80 2.39 -15.64
C GLY A 71 -9.83 2.74 -14.56
N ALA A 72 -11.03 2.16 -14.67
CA ALA A 72 -12.05 2.30 -13.62
C ALA A 72 -11.54 1.76 -12.28
N LEU A 73 -11.84 2.47 -11.19
CA LEU A 73 -11.40 2.11 -9.83
C LEU A 73 -12.61 2.00 -8.91
N GLN A 74 -12.69 0.88 -8.18
CA GLN A 74 -13.64 0.68 -7.09
C GLN A 74 -12.89 0.43 -5.78
N LEU A 75 -13.35 1.05 -4.70
CA LEU A 75 -12.79 0.92 -3.35
C LEU A 75 -13.84 0.31 -2.42
N ILE A 76 -13.56 -0.89 -1.91
CA ILE A 76 -14.46 -1.58 -0.98
C ILE A 76 -13.77 -1.66 0.37
N PHE A 77 -14.21 -0.85 1.33
CA PHE A 77 -13.77 -0.94 2.71
C PHE A 77 -14.63 -1.92 3.47
N ALA A 78 -14.01 -2.82 4.23
CA ALA A 78 -14.73 -3.78 5.05
C ALA A 78 -14.37 -3.65 6.53
N ALA A 79 -15.36 -3.40 7.37
CA ALA A 79 -15.25 -3.38 8.82
C ALA A 79 -15.89 -4.64 9.42
N ALA A 80 -15.34 -5.12 10.54
CA ALA A 80 -15.91 -6.26 11.26
C ALA A 80 -17.07 -5.87 12.20
N SER A 81 -17.13 -4.59 12.59
CA SER A 81 -18.13 -4.07 13.53
C SER A 81 -18.71 -2.76 13.02
N PRO A 82 -20.02 -2.51 13.19
CA PRO A 82 -20.64 -1.21 12.90
C PRO A 82 -20.17 -0.10 13.84
N ASP A 83 -19.58 -0.46 14.98
CA ASP A 83 -19.08 0.49 15.97
C ASP A 83 -17.58 0.80 15.80
N ASP A 84 -16.97 0.34 14.71
CA ASP A 84 -15.55 0.60 14.47
C ASP A 84 -15.33 2.10 14.20
N GLN A 85 -14.37 2.69 14.93
CA GLN A 85 -13.99 4.11 14.83
C GLN A 85 -13.53 4.54 13.43
N VAL A 86 -13.21 3.60 12.53
CA VAL A 86 -12.85 3.89 11.14
C VAL A 86 -14.06 4.30 10.29
N ILE A 87 -15.28 3.92 10.68
CA ILE A 87 -16.48 4.12 9.86
C ILE A 87 -16.76 5.61 9.57
N PRO A 88 -16.74 6.52 10.56
CA PRO A 88 -16.89 7.95 10.30
C PRO A 88 -15.86 8.49 9.31
N VAL A 89 -14.61 8.01 9.35
CA VAL A 89 -13.54 8.43 8.43
C VAL A 89 -13.83 7.99 7.00
N ILE A 90 -14.31 6.75 6.82
CA ILE A 90 -14.68 6.25 5.49
C ILE A 90 -15.90 6.99 4.96
N ARG A 91 -16.89 7.31 5.81
CA ARG A 91 -18.04 8.13 5.40
C ARG A 91 -17.62 9.53 4.97
N GLN A 92 -16.68 10.14 5.69
CA GLN A 92 -16.09 11.42 5.30
C GLN A 92 -15.37 11.30 3.95
N LEU A 93 -14.56 10.26 3.76
CA LEU A 93 -13.89 9.98 2.49
C LEU A 93 -14.89 9.85 1.31
N MET A 94 -15.99 9.12 1.51
CA MET A 94 -17.05 8.99 0.49
C MET A 94 -17.68 10.34 0.13
N ALA A 95 -17.82 11.25 1.10
CA ALA A 95 -18.33 12.59 0.87
C ALA A 95 -17.33 13.50 0.16
N ASP A 96 -16.03 13.32 0.41
CA ASP A 96 -14.96 14.14 -0.16
C ASP A 96 -14.55 13.71 -1.58
N PHE A 97 -14.82 12.44 -1.95
CA PHE A 97 -14.53 11.87 -3.28
C PHE A 97 -15.79 11.25 -3.91
N PRO A 98 -16.87 12.02 -4.13
CA PRO A 98 -18.14 11.50 -4.63
C PRO A 98 -18.08 10.93 -6.06
N GLU A 99 -17.03 11.26 -6.82
CA GLU A 99 -16.78 10.75 -8.17
C GLU A 99 -16.18 9.33 -8.21
N HIS A 100 -15.70 8.82 -7.07
CA HIS A 100 -15.12 7.48 -6.95
C HIS A 100 -16.18 6.46 -6.51
N ASP A 101 -16.11 5.23 -7.04
CA ASP A 101 -16.94 4.12 -6.56
C ASP A 101 -16.38 3.61 -5.23
N ILE A 102 -16.88 4.16 -4.11
CA ILE A 102 -16.47 3.80 -2.76
C ILE A 102 -17.65 3.14 -2.03
N SER A 103 -17.40 1.94 -1.50
CA SER A 103 -18.37 1.17 -0.72
C SER A 103 -17.82 0.81 0.66
N LEU A 104 -18.71 0.82 1.66
CA LEU A 104 -18.42 0.36 3.02
C LEU A 104 -19.29 -0.85 3.35
N VAL A 105 -18.65 -1.99 3.59
CA VAL A 105 -19.28 -3.25 4.00
C VAL A 105 -18.98 -3.50 5.48
N ILE A 106 -19.99 -3.97 6.21
CA ILE A 106 -19.84 -4.40 7.60
C ILE A 106 -20.20 -5.89 7.66
N ASN A 107 -19.20 -6.73 7.94
CA ASN A 107 -19.40 -8.17 8.08
C ASN A 107 -18.69 -8.69 9.35
N PRO A 108 -19.44 -9.09 10.40
CA PRO A 108 -18.87 -9.63 11.64
C PRO A 108 -18.49 -11.13 11.55
N ALA A 109 -18.83 -11.81 10.44
CA ALA A 109 -18.60 -13.24 10.31
C ALA A 109 -17.11 -13.59 10.26
N ILE A 110 -16.76 -14.73 10.86
CA ILE A 110 -15.41 -15.29 10.90
C ILE A 110 -15.40 -16.53 10.02
N HIS A 111 -14.75 -16.45 8.88
CA HIS A 111 -14.72 -17.53 7.88
C HIS A 111 -13.47 -18.41 7.97
N GLY A 112 -12.50 -18.04 8.83
CA GLY A 112 -11.26 -18.80 8.98
C GLY A 112 -10.34 -18.19 10.03
N PRO A 113 -9.10 -18.72 10.14
CA PRO A 113 -8.16 -18.30 11.17
C PRO A 113 -7.59 -16.89 10.95
N ASN A 114 -7.69 -16.35 9.73
CA ASN A 114 -7.26 -14.98 9.44
C ASN A 114 -8.43 -14.00 9.55
N TYR A 115 -8.60 -13.46 10.75
CA TYR A 115 -9.62 -12.44 11.04
C TYR A 115 -9.48 -11.18 10.17
N LYS A 116 -8.28 -10.85 9.67
CA LYS A 116 -8.04 -9.62 8.90
C LYS A 116 -8.75 -9.59 7.56
N VAL A 117 -9.14 -10.75 7.01
CA VAL A 117 -9.79 -10.84 5.69
C VAL A 117 -11.18 -11.47 5.78
N SER A 118 -11.62 -11.87 6.97
CA SER A 118 -12.92 -12.53 7.13
C SER A 118 -14.08 -11.59 6.76
N ASN A 119 -13.93 -10.29 6.97
CA ASN A 119 -14.94 -9.30 6.62
C ASN A 119 -15.03 -8.98 5.11
N LEU A 120 -14.21 -9.61 4.26
CA LEU A 120 -14.22 -9.45 2.80
C LEU A 120 -15.01 -10.55 2.06
N ILE A 121 -15.54 -11.52 2.78
CA ILE A 121 -16.25 -12.69 2.24
C ILE A 121 -17.75 -12.49 2.36
#